data_AF-Q2C1K1-F1
#
_entry.id   AF-Q2C1K1-F1
#
_cell.length_a   1.000
_cell.length_b   1.000
_cell.length_c   1.000
_cell.angle_alpha   90.00
_cell.angle_beta   90.00
_cell.angle_gamma   90.00
#
_symmetry.space_group_name_H-M   'P 1'
#
loop_
_entity.id
_entity.type
_entity.pdbx_description
1 polymer ?
#
loop_
_entity_poly.entity_id
_entity_poly.type
_entity_poly.pdbx_seq_one_letter_code
_entity_poly.pdbx_strand_id
1 'polypeptide(L)'
;MTKRIQRWLTVFVTALMVAFSVQLMANEATTTTSSEQLGESVVKKEVIGFAGADYWRAVKDGEKGYTTSGWPEHDVLISVPGQTWYILKEKWMSPLGAMAIFGSLVMVTLAYFVVGPLKLSKPKTGRKIQRWSRIDRALHWSLAFTFLTLGFSGLTLVYGKHFIKPIVPTEVWGWIIYAAKQYHNYIGPLFGIILLFVVIKWWRKSIFSKVDIDWFKKMGGMVGKHKGSHPKAGFSNGGEKALFWLLAFFGVFIVVSGFVLDFPIFDQTRRHMELSNLVHMISALILICGFIFHIYIGLFGMEAGLDGMVTGEVDETWAREHHSEWFEEVKDLPENQPGYSESQQHEVKSKLSSNA
;
A
#
# COMPACT_ATOMS: atom_id res chain seq x y z
N MET A 1 -17.06 -23.69 19.08
CA MET A 1 -16.16 -24.36 18.11
C MET A 1 -16.08 -25.84 18.49
N THR A 2 -16.57 -26.75 17.64
CA THR A 2 -16.73 -28.17 18.01
C THR A 2 -15.38 -28.89 18.10
N LYS A 3 -15.21 -29.83 19.04
CA LYS A 3 -13.97 -30.63 19.27
C LYS A 3 -13.36 -31.23 17.99
N ARG A 4 -14.19 -31.48 16.98
CA ARG A 4 -13.80 -31.95 15.65
C ARG A 4 -12.96 -30.92 14.87
N ILE A 5 -13.28 -29.63 14.96
CA ILE A 5 -12.55 -28.55 14.28
C ILE A 5 -11.19 -28.32 14.96
N GLN A 6 -11.11 -28.43 16.29
CA GLN A 6 -9.83 -28.39 17.01
C GLN A 6 -8.91 -29.53 16.56
N ARG A 7 -9.41 -30.77 16.41
CA ARG A 7 -8.60 -31.89 15.90
C ARG A 7 -8.03 -31.63 14.50
N TRP A 8 -8.85 -31.11 13.58
CA TRP A 8 -8.37 -30.80 12.23
C TRP A 8 -7.36 -29.66 12.20
N LEU A 9 -7.56 -28.63 13.04
CA LEU A 9 -6.61 -27.52 13.18
C LEU A 9 -5.27 -28.01 13.76
N THR A 10 -5.29 -28.87 14.78
CA THR A 10 -4.08 -29.43 15.38
C THR A 10 -3.34 -30.30 14.38
N VAL A 11 -4.03 -31.19 13.65
CA VAL A 11 -3.40 -32.04 12.62
C VAL A 11 -2.77 -31.18 11.51
N PHE A 12 -3.45 -30.11 11.08
CA PHE A 12 -2.94 -29.20 10.06
C PHE A 12 -1.69 -28.44 10.54
N VAL A 13 -1.70 -27.91 11.76
CA VAL A 13 -0.56 -27.19 12.36
C VAL A 13 0.63 -28.13 12.60
N THR A 14 0.38 -29.36 13.07
CA THR A 14 1.45 -30.36 13.28
C THR A 14 2.05 -30.82 11.94
N ALA A 15 1.24 -31.03 10.90
CA ALA A 15 1.74 -31.36 9.57
C ALA A 15 2.59 -30.22 8.96
N LEU A 16 2.18 -28.97 9.18
CA LEU A 16 2.95 -27.79 8.75
C LEU A 16 4.29 -27.68 9.49
N MET A 17 4.31 -27.97 10.79
CA MET A 17 5.52 -27.93 11.63
C MET A 17 6.51 -29.05 11.26
N VAL A 18 6.03 -30.25 10.93
CA VAL A 18 6.86 -31.38 10.48
C VAL A 18 7.44 -31.12 9.09
N ALA A 19 6.65 -30.57 8.15
CA ALA A 19 7.15 -30.18 6.84
C ALA A 19 8.24 -29.10 6.92
N PHE A 20 8.16 -28.19 7.89
CA PHE A 20 9.17 -27.15 8.11
C PHE A 20 10.45 -27.67 8.77
N SER A 21 10.39 -28.73 9.58
CA SER A 21 11.55 -29.32 10.25
C SER A 21 12.32 -30.33 9.37
N VAL A 22 11.65 -31.01 8.44
CA VAL A 22 12.32 -31.86 7.43
C VAL A 22 13.15 -31.04 6.45
N GLN A 23 12.75 -29.80 6.14
CA GLN A 23 13.52 -28.90 5.29
C GLN A 23 14.82 -28.39 5.95
N LEU A 24 14.87 -28.34 7.29
CA LEU A 24 16.03 -27.87 8.04
C LEU A 24 17.13 -28.94 8.18
N MET A 25 16.75 -30.22 8.17
CA MET A 25 17.66 -31.37 8.30
C MET A 25 18.27 -31.82 6.96
N ALA A 26 17.70 -31.40 5.83
CA ALA A 26 18.19 -31.78 4.49
C ALA A 26 19.40 -30.94 4.01
N ASN A 27 19.88 -29.98 4.81
CA ASN A 27 20.97 -29.07 4.43
C ASN A 27 22.31 -29.35 5.16
N GLU A 28 22.40 -30.44 5.92
CA GLU A 28 23.57 -30.78 6.75
C GLU A 28 24.23 -32.14 6.42
N ALA A 29 23.98 -32.69 5.23
CA ALA A 29 24.58 -33.97 4.83
C ALA A 29 25.20 -33.91 3.43
N THR A 30 26.41 -33.33 3.32
CA THR A 30 27.36 -33.67 2.26
C THR A 30 28.80 -33.69 2.78
N THR A 31 29.17 -34.86 3.29
CA THR A 31 30.41 -35.62 3.06
C THR A 31 31.77 -34.95 3.24
N THR A 32 32.45 -35.36 4.31
CA THR A 32 33.91 -35.39 4.46
C THR A 32 34.45 -36.68 3.82
N THR A 33 35.32 -36.59 2.81
CA THR A 33 36.35 -37.64 2.58
C THR A 33 37.58 -37.07 1.91
N SER A 34 38.72 -37.51 2.43
CA SER A 34 40.10 -37.17 2.14
C SER A 34 40.65 -37.84 0.88
N SER A 35 41.28 -37.05 0.00
CA SER A 35 42.49 -37.45 -0.75
C SER A 35 43.02 -36.25 -1.53
N GLU A 36 44.17 -35.69 -1.16
CA GLU A 36 45.15 -35.06 -2.07
C GLU A 36 46.32 -34.46 -1.26
N GLN A 37 47.22 -35.31 -0.78
CA GLN A 37 48.57 -34.87 -0.43
C GLN A 37 49.50 -35.27 -1.56
N LEU A 38 49.98 -34.27 -2.30
CA LEU A 38 51.33 -34.15 -2.91
C LEU A 38 51.39 -33.21 -4.14
N GLY A 39 50.28 -32.56 -4.52
CA GLY A 39 50.25 -31.50 -5.55
C GLY A 39 49.85 -30.09 -5.06
N GLU A 40 49.34 -29.97 -3.84
CA GLU A 40 48.62 -28.78 -3.38
C GLU A 40 49.53 -27.56 -3.04
N SER A 41 50.82 -27.79 -2.74
CA SER A 41 51.72 -26.71 -2.32
C SER A 41 52.29 -25.88 -3.47
N VAL A 42 52.38 -26.48 -4.68
CA VAL A 42 52.90 -25.82 -5.87
C VAL A 42 51.77 -25.08 -6.61
N VAL A 43 50.57 -25.65 -6.67
CA VAL A 43 49.38 -24.97 -7.23
C VAL A 43 48.92 -23.81 -6.34
N LYS A 44 49.07 -23.91 -5.01
CA LYS A 44 48.81 -22.76 -4.12
C LYS A 44 49.68 -21.57 -4.47
N LYS A 45 50.96 -21.76 -4.80
CA LYS A 45 51.90 -20.63 -4.97
C LYS A 45 51.66 -19.82 -6.24
N GLU A 46 51.14 -20.45 -7.30
CA GLU A 46 50.86 -19.77 -8.58
C GLU A 46 49.48 -19.09 -8.61
N VAL A 47 48.49 -19.59 -7.85
CA VAL A 47 47.16 -18.95 -7.70
C VAL A 47 47.16 -17.81 -6.66
N ILE A 48 48.13 -17.79 -5.73
CA ILE A 48 48.30 -16.72 -4.72
C ILE A 48 48.67 -15.37 -5.36
N GLY A 49 49.09 -15.33 -6.64
CA GLY A 49 49.47 -14.11 -7.33
C GLY A 49 48.36 -13.08 -7.55
N PHE A 50 47.07 -13.45 -7.46
CA PHE A 50 45.98 -12.48 -7.71
C PHE A 50 44.76 -12.55 -6.77
N ALA A 51 44.59 -13.60 -5.95
CA ALA A 51 43.46 -13.68 -5.01
C ALA A 51 43.68 -14.68 -3.85
N GLY A 52 44.74 -14.49 -3.05
CA GLY A 52 44.99 -15.30 -1.84
C GLY A 52 43.93 -15.11 -0.73
N ALA A 53 44.05 -15.88 0.36
CA ALA A 53 43.10 -15.81 1.48
C ALA A 53 42.99 -14.40 2.10
N ASP A 54 44.10 -13.65 2.13
CA ASP A 54 44.14 -12.26 2.62
C ASP A 54 43.41 -11.30 1.68
N TYR A 55 43.55 -11.47 0.36
CA TYR A 55 42.77 -10.72 -0.63
C TYR A 55 41.27 -10.96 -0.42
N TRP A 56 40.85 -12.22 -0.23
CA TRP A 56 39.45 -12.53 0.03
C TRP A 56 38.96 -12.04 1.39
N ARG A 57 39.83 -11.91 2.40
CA ARG A 57 39.49 -11.24 3.66
C ARG A 57 39.23 -9.76 3.42
N ALA A 58 40.17 -9.04 2.80
CA ALA A 58 40.02 -7.64 2.41
C ALA A 58 38.75 -7.39 1.60
N VAL A 59 38.49 -8.21 0.58
CA VAL A 59 37.27 -8.12 -0.25
C VAL A 59 36.00 -8.35 0.57
N LYS A 60 35.97 -9.36 1.45
CA LYS A 60 34.82 -9.63 2.34
C LYS A 60 34.60 -8.55 3.38
N ASP A 61 35.67 -7.88 3.82
CA ASP A 61 35.63 -6.78 4.77
C ASP A 61 35.25 -5.45 4.09
N GLY A 62 35.04 -5.46 2.77
CA GLY A 62 34.58 -4.32 1.99
C GLY A 62 35.68 -3.30 1.69
N GLU A 63 36.95 -3.73 1.68
CA GLU A 63 38.07 -2.86 1.33
C GLU A 63 37.94 -2.31 -0.10
N LYS A 64 38.40 -1.06 -0.26
CA LYS A 64 38.38 -0.34 -1.53
C LYS A 64 39.57 -0.75 -2.40
N GLY A 65 39.28 -1.16 -3.62
CA GLY A 65 40.26 -1.37 -4.67
C GLY A 65 40.53 -0.11 -5.50
N TYR A 66 41.30 -0.29 -6.57
CA TYR A 66 41.52 0.75 -7.57
C TYR A 66 40.60 0.51 -8.77
N THR A 67 39.94 1.57 -9.24
CA THR A 67 39.15 1.58 -10.47
C THR A 67 39.32 2.91 -11.18
N THR A 68 39.18 2.91 -12.50
CA THR A 68 39.12 4.14 -13.31
C THR A 68 37.71 4.77 -13.33
N SER A 69 36.72 4.09 -12.76
CA SER A 69 35.35 4.59 -12.70
C SER A 69 35.18 5.60 -11.56
N GLY A 70 34.61 6.77 -11.86
CA GLY A 70 34.37 7.84 -10.87
C GLY A 70 33.07 7.71 -10.08
N TRP A 71 32.24 6.70 -10.36
CA TRP A 71 30.96 6.53 -9.68
C TRP A 71 31.13 5.97 -8.26
N PRO A 72 30.26 6.34 -7.30
CA PRO A 72 30.38 5.90 -5.92
C PRO A 72 30.42 4.37 -5.78
N GLU A 73 31.31 3.87 -4.92
CA GLU A 73 31.44 2.46 -4.53
C GLU A 73 31.81 1.48 -5.66
N HIS A 74 32.21 1.96 -6.84
CA HIS A 74 32.75 1.13 -7.92
C HIS A 74 34.13 0.51 -7.58
N ASP A 75 34.79 1.04 -6.56
CA ASP A 75 35.99 0.52 -5.92
C ASP A 75 35.70 -0.60 -4.90
N VAL A 76 34.43 -0.88 -4.57
CA VAL A 76 34.04 -1.87 -3.56
C VAL A 76 33.34 -3.07 -4.20
N LEU A 77 33.97 -4.25 -4.07
CA LEU A 77 33.47 -5.51 -4.65
C LEU A 77 32.31 -6.14 -3.85
N ILE A 78 32.40 -6.16 -2.51
CA ILE A 78 31.36 -6.72 -1.63
C ILE A 78 30.82 -5.63 -0.70
N SER A 79 29.50 -5.44 -0.73
CA SER A 79 28.82 -4.61 0.27
C SER A 79 28.60 -5.42 1.55
N VAL A 80 29.39 -5.13 2.59
CA VAL A 80 29.24 -5.75 3.92
C VAL A 80 27.84 -5.50 4.50
N PRO A 81 27.26 -4.29 4.46
CA PRO A 81 25.89 -4.03 4.95
C PRO A 81 24.80 -4.76 4.16
N GLY A 82 25.08 -5.16 2.91
CA GLY A 82 24.09 -5.78 2.02
C GLY A 82 23.50 -7.08 2.57
N GLN A 83 24.30 -7.88 3.30
CA GLN A 83 23.80 -9.11 3.94
C GLN A 83 22.81 -8.80 5.07
N THR A 84 23.08 -7.76 5.87
CA THR A 84 22.17 -7.30 6.92
C THR A 84 20.84 -6.83 6.33
N TRP A 85 20.91 -6.09 5.23
CA TRP A 85 19.72 -5.67 4.47
C TRP A 85 18.91 -6.87 3.95
N TYR A 86 19.57 -7.84 3.33
CA TYR A 86 18.93 -9.07 2.84
C TYR A 86 18.20 -9.81 3.96
N ILE A 87 18.85 -10.00 5.12
CA ILE A 87 18.26 -10.66 6.28
C ILE A 87 17.05 -9.89 6.79
N LEU A 88 17.15 -8.56 6.92
CA LEU A 88 16.03 -7.72 7.34
C LEU A 88 14.82 -7.89 6.41
N LYS A 89 15.05 -7.82 5.10
CA LYS A 89 14.00 -7.91 4.08
C LYS A 89 13.33 -9.28 4.05
N GLU A 90 14.11 -10.34 3.97
CA GLU A 90 13.60 -11.70 3.74
C GLU A 90 13.08 -12.37 5.02
N LYS A 91 13.79 -12.23 6.15
CA LYS A 91 13.39 -12.91 7.39
C LYS A 91 12.33 -12.16 8.18
N TRP A 92 12.28 -10.84 8.07
CA TRP A 92 11.42 -10.01 8.91
C TRP A 92 10.36 -9.28 8.09
N MET A 93 10.77 -8.38 7.20
CA MET A 93 9.82 -7.47 6.55
C MET A 93 8.80 -8.18 5.66
N SER A 94 9.24 -9.12 4.82
CA SER A 94 8.34 -9.83 3.91
C SER A 94 7.32 -10.70 4.67
N PRO A 95 7.70 -11.54 5.65
CA PRO A 95 6.72 -12.27 6.47
C PRO A 95 5.78 -11.36 7.27
N LEU A 96 6.31 -10.30 7.91
CA LEU A 96 5.49 -9.34 8.65
C LEU A 96 4.52 -8.59 7.72
N GLY A 97 4.96 -8.25 6.51
CA GLY A 97 4.12 -7.63 5.50
C GLY A 97 2.97 -8.52 5.07
N ALA A 98 3.23 -9.80 4.79
CA ALA A 98 2.18 -10.76 4.47
C ALA A 98 1.19 -10.89 5.64
N MET A 99 1.68 -11.04 6.86
CA MET A 99 0.85 -11.12 8.06
C MET A 99 -0.01 -9.86 8.25
N ALA A 100 0.53 -8.67 8.02
CA ALA A 100 -0.22 -7.43 8.13
C ALA A 100 -1.32 -7.34 7.06
N ILE A 101 -1.05 -7.71 5.80
CA ILE A 101 -2.06 -7.70 4.72
C ILE A 101 -3.19 -8.70 5.03
N PHE A 102 -2.85 -9.97 5.32
CA PHE A 102 -3.86 -10.98 5.67
C PHE A 102 -4.58 -10.63 6.98
N GLY A 103 -3.86 -10.08 7.95
CA GLY A 103 -4.40 -9.59 9.21
C GLY A 103 -5.41 -8.46 8.99
N SER A 104 -5.13 -7.50 8.10
CA SER A 104 -6.07 -6.45 7.72
C SER A 104 -7.32 -7.02 7.05
N LEU A 105 -7.18 -8.00 6.15
CA LEU A 105 -8.33 -8.67 5.51
C LEU A 105 -9.21 -9.39 6.54
N VAL A 106 -8.59 -10.14 7.47
CA VAL A 106 -9.31 -10.80 8.57
C VAL A 106 -9.97 -9.76 9.47
N MET A 107 -9.27 -8.68 9.80
CA MET A 107 -9.79 -7.60 10.65
C MET A 107 -11.05 -6.97 10.04
N VAL A 108 -11.03 -6.56 8.77
CA VAL A 108 -12.21 -5.95 8.13
C VAL A 108 -13.36 -6.95 7.97
N THR A 109 -13.04 -8.22 7.71
CA THR A 109 -14.03 -9.29 7.65
C THR A 109 -14.71 -9.49 9.01
N LEU A 110 -13.93 -9.54 10.09
CA LEU A 110 -14.47 -9.63 11.45
C LEU A 110 -15.26 -8.37 11.82
N ALA A 111 -14.78 -7.18 11.43
CA ALA A 111 -15.50 -5.94 11.64
C ALA A 111 -16.88 -5.98 10.97
N TYR A 112 -16.98 -6.51 9.74
CA TYR A 112 -18.26 -6.70 9.06
C TYR A 112 -19.22 -7.59 9.87
N PHE A 113 -18.76 -8.74 10.36
CA PHE A 113 -19.65 -9.68 11.06
C PHE A 113 -19.98 -9.27 12.50
N VAL A 114 -19.07 -8.58 13.20
CA VAL A 114 -19.24 -8.19 14.60
C VAL A 114 -19.90 -6.82 14.73
N VAL A 115 -19.47 -5.85 13.90
CA VAL A 115 -19.95 -4.47 13.95
C VAL A 115 -21.11 -4.28 12.96
N GLY A 116 -20.96 -4.76 11.73
CA GLY A 116 -21.92 -4.53 10.65
C GLY A 116 -21.87 -3.11 10.10
N PRO A 117 -22.62 -2.84 9.00
CA PRO A 117 -22.69 -1.52 8.39
C PRO A 117 -23.38 -0.51 9.32
N LEU A 118 -22.89 0.74 9.31
CA LEU A 118 -23.64 1.87 9.83
C LEU A 118 -24.79 2.18 8.87
N LYS A 119 -26.02 1.86 9.30
CA LYS A 119 -27.25 2.07 8.54
C LYS A 119 -27.80 3.48 8.76
N LEU A 120 -28.57 3.95 7.79
CA LEU A 120 -29.33 5.19 7.94
C LEU A 120 -30.41 5.02 9.01
N SER A 121 -30.62 6.07 9.82
CA SER A 121 -31.68 6.07 10.84
C SER A 121 -33.07 6.28 10.23
N LYS A 122 -33.13 6.89 9.03
CA LYS A 122 -34.34 7.15 8.26
C LYS A 122 -34.24 6.58 6.84
N PRO A 123 -35.37 6.29 6.17
CA PRO A 123 -35.35 5.91 4.76
C PRO A 123 -34.80 7.04 3.88
N LYS A 124 -34.23 6.66 2.73
CA LYS A 124 -33.77 7.60 1.70
C LYS A 124 -34.94 8.44 1.19
N THR A 125 -34.77 9.75 1.07
CA THR A 125 -35.84 10.64 0.58
C THR A 125 -35.96 10.61 -0.94
N GLY A 126 -34.92 10.15 -1.64
CA GLY A 126 -34.82 10.20 -3.09
C GLY A 126 -34.27 11.53 -3.62
N ARG A 127 -34.23 12.59 -2.78
CA ARG A 127 -33.58 13.85 -3.13
C ARG A 127 -32.07 13.67 -3.11
N LYS A 128 -31.43 14.00 -4.23
CA LYS A 128 -29.98 13.90 -4.44
C LYS A 128 -29.31 15.25 -4.23
N ILE A 129 -28.12 15.22 -3.63
CA ILE A 129 -27.28 16.38 -3.36
C ILE A 129 -25.91 16.13 -3.94
N GLN A 130 -25.41 17.09 -4.72
CA GLN A 130 -24.10 16.98 -5.36
C GLN A 130 -22.99 17.04 -4.31
N ARG A 131 -22.24 15.94 -4.14
CA ARG A 131 -21.11 15.84 -3.20
C ARG A 131 -19.76 15.97 -3.91
N TRP A 132 -19.59 15.31 -5.05
CA TRP A 132 -18.30 15.21 -5.76
C TRP A 132 -18.42 15.53 -7.24
N SER A 133 -17.67 16.52 -7.72
CA SER A 133 -17.67 16.89 -9.14
C SER A 133 -17.15 15.77 -10.04
N ARG A 134 -17.40 15.84 -11.35
CA ARG A 134 -16.86 14.86 -12.32
C ARG A 134 -15.33 14.76 -12.25
N ILE A 135 -14.64 15.88 -12.05
CA ILE A 135 -13.17 15.92 -11.91
C ILE A 135 -12.72 15.25 -10.61
N ASP A 136 -13.44 15.45 -9.50
CA ASP A 136 -13.13 14.77 -8.24
C ASP A 136 -13.19 13.25 -8.40
N ARG A 137 -14.26 12.75 -9.03
CA ARG A 137 -14.43 11.31 -9.27
C ARG A 137 -13.38 10.77 -10.23
N ALA A 138 -13.05 11.50 -11.30
CA ALA A 138 -12.01 11.10 -12.23
C ALA A 138 -10.64 11.00 -11.54
N LEU A 139 -10.28 11.97 -10.70
CA LEU A 139 -9.04 11.92 -9.91
C LEU A 139 -9.06 10.75 -8.92
N HIS A 140 -10.16 10.54 -8.21
CA HIS A 140 -10.32 9.41 -7.29
C HIS A 140 -10.10 8.07 -7.98
N TRP A 141 -10.84 7.79 -9.05
CA TRP A 141 -10.77 6.51 -9.75
C TRP A 141 -9.44 6.30 -10.47
N SER A 142 -8.83 7.37 -10.99
CA SER A 142 -7.48 7.30 -11.57
C SER A 142 -6.44 6.96 -10.49
N LEU A 143 -6.52 7.60 -9.32
CA LEU A 143 -5.64 7.30 -8.20
C LEU A 143 -5.84 5.87 -7.68
N ALA A 144 -7.09 5.45 -7.51
CA ALA A 144 -7.44 4.11 -7.03
C ALA A 144 -6.97 3.03 -8.01
N PHE A 145 -7.18 3.21 -9.31
CA PHE A 145 -6.78 2.24 -10.32
C PHE A 145 -5.26 2.11 -10.40
N THR A 146 -4.55 3.25 -10.48
CA THR A 146 -3.08 3.24 -10.50
C THR A 146 -2.50 2.64 -9.21
N PHE A 147 -3.05 2.98 -8.04
CA PHE A 147 -2.64 2.36 -6.78
C PHE A 147 -2.87 0.85 -6.76
N LEU A 148 -4.04 0.38 -7.21
CA LEU A 148 -4.37 -1.03 -7.20
C LEU A 148 -3.44 -1.84 -8.11
N THR A 149 -3.17 -1.36 -9.33
CA THR A 149 -2.29 -2.05 -10.26
C THR A 149 -0.82 -1.97 -9.84
N LEU A 150 -0.39 -0.88 -9.21
CA LEU A 150 0.92 -0.78 -8.55
C LEU A 150 1.03 -1.74 -7.36
N GLY A 151 -0.02 -1.85 -6.55
CA GLY A 151 -0.11 -2.83 -5.48
C GLY A 151 0.03 -4.26 -5.99
N PHE A 152 -0.69 -4.63 -7.05
CA PHE A 152 -0.58 -5.96 -7.66
C PHE A 152 0.82 -6.25 -8.23
N SER A 153 1.38 -5.33 -9.01
CA SER A 153 2.74 -5.46 -9.55
C SER A 153 3.79 -5.53 -8.44
N GLY A 154 3.72 -4.66 -7.44
CA GLY A 154 4.62 -4.66 -6.29
C GLY A 154 4.53 -5.95 -5.45
N LEU A 155 3.32 -6.42 -5.16
CA LEU A 155 3.12 -7.71 -4.49
C LEU A 155 3.64 -8.89 -5.32
N THR A 156 3.53 -8.82 -6.65
CA THR A 156 4.12 -9.81 -7.56
C THR A 156 5.64 -9.81 -7.49
N LEU A 157 6.28 -8.64 -7.43
CA LEU A 157 7.74 -8.52 -7.27
C LEU A 157 8.24 -9.07 -5.94
N VAL A 158 7.49 -8.88 -4.85
CA VAL A 158 7.89 -9.34 -3.50
C VAL A 158 7.55 -10.81 -3.28
N TYR A 159 6.32 -11.22 -3.58
CA TYR A 159 5.78 -12.52 -3.20
C TYR A 159 5.56 -13.50 -4.36
N GLY A 160 5.65 -13.05 -5.61
CA GLY A 160 5.36 -13.89 -6.78
C GLY A 160 6.23 -15.15 -6.83
N LYS A 161 7.46 -15.11 -6.30
CA LYS A 161 8.35 -16.28 -6.22
C LYS A 161 7.78 -17.43 -5.38
N HIS A 162 6.88 -17.12 -4.43
CA HIS A 162 6.29 -18.10 -3.52
C HIS A 162 4.95 -18.66 -4.04
N PHE A 163 4.18 -17.87 -4.78
CA PHE A 163 2.82 -18.23 -5.18
C PHE A 163 2.66 -18.48 -6.69
N ILE A 164 3.42 -17.78 -7.53
CA ILE A 164 3.29 -17.83 -8.99
C ILE A 164 4.38 -18.73 -9.59
N LYS A 165 5.65 -18.54 -9.19
CA LYS A 165 6.77 -19.33 -9.73
C LYS A 165 6.56 -20.85 -9.61
N PRO A 166 6.02 -21.42 -8.52
CA PRO A 166 5.82 -22.87 -8.41
C PRO A 166 4.78 -23.45 -9.38
N ILE A 167 3.89 -22.61 -9.94
CA ILE A 167 2.77 -23.05 -10.78
C ILE A 167 2.97 -22.72 -12.27
N VAL A 168 4.05 -22.05 -12.65
CA VAL A 168 4.36 -21.69 -14.05
C VAL A 168 5.78 -22.11 -14.45
N PRO A 169 6.03 -22.37 -15.75
CA PRO A 169 7.40 -22.59 -16.25
C PRO A 169 8.30 -21.38 -16.05
N THR A 170 9.62 -21.60 -15.93
CA THR A 170 10.63 -20.55 -15.71
C THR A 170 10.57 -19.42 -16.74
N GLU A 171 10.32 -19.74 -18.01
CA GLU A 171 10.21 -18.73 -19.08
C GLU A 171 9.02 -17.79 -18.86
N VAL A 172 7.87 -18.35 -18.50
CA VAL A 172 6.65 -17.58 -18.19
C VAL A 172 6.86 -16.73 -16.94
N TRP A 173 7.53 -17.27 -15.92
CA TRP A 173 7.91 -16.51 -14.72
C TRP A 173 8.81 -15.31 -15.04
N GLY A 174 9.80 -15.49 -15.92
CA GLY A 174 10.67 -14.41 -16.38
C GLY A 174 9.87 -13.26 -17.01
N TRP A 175 8.94 -13.59 -17.92
CA TRP A 175 8.06 -12.60 -18.54
C TRP A 175 7.13 -11.91 -17.54
N ILE A 176 6.55 -12.64 -16.58
CA ILE A 176 5.68 -12.05 -15.55
C ILE A 176 6.44 -11.04 -14.70
N ILE A 177 7.64 -11.38 -14.21
CA ILE A 177 8.43 -10.47 -13.39
C ILE A 177 8.93 -9.28 -14.19
N TYR A 178 9.36 -9.50 -15.43
CA TYR A 178 9.74 -8.41 -16.32
C TYR A 178 8.57 -7.44 -16.52
N ALA A 179 7.40 -7.95 -16.90
CA ALA A 179 6.20 -7.13 -17.12
C ALA A 179 5.77 -6.40 -15.85
N ALA A 180 5.76 -7.08 -14.70
CA ALA A 180 5.43 -6.47 -13.41
C ALA A 180 6.38 -5.32 -13.08
N LYS A 181 7.70 -5.52 -13.25
CA LYS A 181 8.71 -4.48 -13.02
C LYS A 181 8.52 -3.29 -13.96
N GLN A 182 8.40 -3.53 -15.27
CA GLN A 182 8.24 -2.45 -16.23
C GLN A 182 6.97 -1.65 -15.95
N TYR A 183 5.84 -2.34 -15.76
CA TYR A 183 4.57 -1.70 -15.43
C TYR A 183 4.69 -0.86 -14.15
N HIS A 184 5.30 -1.40 -13.10
CA HIS A 184 5.46 -0.69 -11.84
C HIS A 184 6.27 0.60 -12.01
N ASN A 185 7.41 0.53 -12.70
CA ASN A 185 8.31 1.66 -12.92
C ASN A 185 7.67 2.76 -13.80
N TYR A 186 6.85 2.40 -14.80
CA TYR A 186 6.19 3.40 -15.64
C TYR A 186 4.95 4.02 -15.01
N ILE A 187 4.17 3.25 -14.25
CA ILE A 187 2.92 3.73 -13.62
C ILE A 187 3.20 4.44 -12.29
N GLY A 188 4.30 4.15 -11.61
CA GLY A 188 4.70 4.82 -10.37
C GLY A 188 4.75 6.35 -10.47
N PRO A 189 5.48 6.92 -11.45
CA PRO A 189 5.50 8.36 -11.68
C PRO A 189 4.11 8.96 -11.97
N LEU A 190 3.28 8.26 -12.76
CA LEU A 190 1.91 8.69 -13.05
C LEU A 190 1.06 8.74 -11.76
N PHE A 191 1.17 7.72 -10.91
CA PHE A 191 0.52 7.72 -9.58
C PHE A 191 0.98 8.94 -8.74
N GLY A 192 2.27 9.27 -8.75
CA GLY A 192 2.80 10.45 -8.06
C GLY A 192 2.19 11.77 -8.54
N ILE A 193 2.04 11.94 -9.85
CA ILE A 193 1.40 13.13 -10.43
C ILE A 193 -0.07 13.23 -10.02
N ILE A 194 -0.82 12.13 -10.10
CA ILE A 194 -2.25 12.10 -9.71
C ILE A 194 -2.40 12.37 -8.21
N LEU A 195 -1.54 11.78 -7.38
CA LEU A 195 -1.52 12.00 -5.93
C LEU A 195 -1.32 13.48 -5.61
N LEU A 196 -0.39 14.15 -6.29
CA LEU A 196 -0.17 15.59 -6.12
C LEU A 196 -1.43 16.40 -6.39
N PHE A 197 -2.14 16.13 -7.49
CA PHE A 197 -3.40 16.82 -7.81
C PHE A 197 -4.49 16.55 -6.78
N VAL A 198 -4.60 15.30 -6.30
CA VAL A 198 -5.54 14.92 -5.25
C VAL A 198 -5.26 15.67 -3.95
N VAL A 199 -4.00 15.73 -3.52
CA VAL A 199 -3.61 16.46 -2.31
C VAL A 199 -3.93 17.95 -2.44
N ILE A 200 -3.51 18.59 -3.54
CA ILE A 200 -3.76 20.02 -3.79
C ILE A 200 -5.27 20.34 -3.83
N LYS A 201 -6.09 19.44 -4.41
CA LYS A 201 -7.52 19.70 -4.55
C LYS A 201 -8.28 19.46 -3.24
N TRP A 202 -7.90 18.45 -2.45
CA TRP A 202 -8.70 18.00 -1.31
C TRP A 202 -8.14 18.35 0.07
N TRP A 203 -6.91 18.88 0.18
CA TRP A 203 -6.31 19.21 1.48
C TRP A 203 -7.20 20.09 2.37
N ARG A 204 -7.82 21.14 1.82
CA ARG A 204 -8.70 22.07 2.58
C ARG A 204 -9.93 21.37 3.15
N LYS A 205 -10.50 20.42 2.41
CA LYS A 205 -11.64 19.60 2.85
C LYS A 205 -11.23 18.59 3.94
N SER A 206 -9.93 18.38 4.11
CA SER A 206 -9.36 17.36 4.98
C SER A 206 -8.68 17.91 6.24
N ILE A 207 -8.84 19.20 6.54
CA ILE A 207 -8.30 19.82 7.74
C ILE A 207 -9.12 19.39 8.97
N PHE A 208 -8.43 18.98 10.03
CA PHE A 208 -9.07 18.64 11.30
C PHE A 208 -9.67 19.88 11.98
N SER A 209 -10.88 19.72 12.51
CA SER A 209 -11.60 20.72 13.29
C SER A 209 -11.94 20.18 14.68
N LYS A 210 -12.43 21.05 15.57
CA LYS A 210 -12.87 20.64 16.93
C LYS A 210 -13.98 19.59 16.89
N VAL A 211 -14.79 19.57 15.83
CA VAL A 211 -15.89 18.62 15.62
C VAL A 211 -15.36 17.20 15.46
N ASP A 212 -14.19 17.03 14.85
CA ASP A 212 -13.58 15.70 14.65
C ASP A 212 -13.18 15.06 15.96
N ILE A 213 -12.82 15.86 16.99
CA ILE A 213 -12.50 15.35 18.32
C ILE A 213 -13.73 14.64 18.91
N ASP A 214 -14.90 15.26 18.80
CA ASP A 214 -16.14 14.66 19.30
C ASP A 214 -16.60 13.48 18.43
N TRP A 215 -16.29 13.52 17.12
CA TRP A 215 -16.47 12.39 16.22
C TRP A 215 -15.64 11.17 16.67
N PHE A 216 -14.35 11.38 17.00
CA PHE A 216 -13.46 10.32 17.48
C PHE A 216 -13.86 9.80 18.87
N LYS A 217 -14.27 10.67 19.80
CA LYS A 217 -14.80 10.23 21.12
C LYS A 217 -15.99 9.29 20.98
N LYS A 218 -16.78 9.44 19.91
CA LYS A 218 -17.92 8.59 19.58
C LYS A 218 -17.59 7.47 18.60
N MET A 219 -16.31 7.33 18.20
CA MET A 219 -15.85 6.35 17.21
C MET A 219 -16.65 6.38 15.91
N GLY A 220 -17.05 7.58 15.48
CA GLY A 220 -17.93 7.78 14.31
C GLY A 220 -19.31 7.15 14.43
N GLY A 221 -19.73 6.75 15.64
CA GLY A 221 -20.98 6.04 15.86
C GLY A 221 -20.99 4.59 15.36
N MET A 222 -19.84 4.04 14.98
CA MET A 222 -19.75 2.69 14.43
C MET A 222 -19.74 1.61 15.53
N VAL A 223 -19.14 1.89 16.69
CA VAL A 223 -18.88 0.89 17.73
C VAL A 223 -19.18 1.40 19.15
N GLY A 224 -19.34 0.45 20.07
CA GLY A 224 -19.47 0.73 21.51
C GLY A 224 -20.80 1.39 21.90
N LYS A 225 -20.77 2.17 22.99
CA LYS A 225 -21.96 2.82 23.59
C LYS A 225 -22.66 3.85 22.70
N HIS A 226 -21.99 4.29 21.64
CA HIS A 226 -22.49 5.29 20.69
C HIS A 226 -22.88 4.67 19.33
N LYS A 227 -22.98 3.34 19.26
CA LYS A 227 -23.34 2.64 18.01
C LYS A 227 -24.69 3.13 17.48
N GLY A 228 -24.74 3.46 16.19
CA GLY A 228 -25.92 4.02 15.52
C GLY A 228 -26.17 5.51 15.80
N SER A 229 -25.30 6.17 16.57
CA SER A 229 -25.30 7.63 16.61
C SER A 229 -24.65 8.18 15.35
N HIS A 230 -25.06 9.39 14.95
CA HIS A 230 -24.46 10.10 13.83
C HIS A 230 -23.79 11.37 14.36
N PRO A 231 -22.50 11.31 14.76
CA PRO A 231 -21.78 12.48 15.22
C PRO A 231 -21.70 13.52 14.10
N LYS A 232 -21.77 14.80 14.47
CA LYS A 232 -21.62 15.90 13.51
C LYS A 232 -20.32 15.76 12.73
N ALA A 233 -20.39 16.10 11.44
CA ALA A 233 -19.23 16.14 10.57
C ALA A 233 -19.44 17.20 9.48
N GLY A 234 -18.34 17.82 9.07
CA GLY A 234 -18.27 18.68 7.88
C GLY A 234 -18.25 17.86 6.59
N PHE A 235 -17.68 18.41 5.52
CA PHE A 235 -17.65 17.74 4.22
C PHE A 235 -17.00 16.35 4.28
N SER A 236 -15.85 16.27 4.95
CA SER A 236 -15.22 15.01 5.34
C SER A 236 -15.38 14.80 6.84
N ASN A 237 -15.64 13.57 7.28
CA ASN A 237 -15.66 13.21 8.70
C ASN A 237 -14.25 12.91 9.24
N GLY A 238 -14.09 12.81 10.57
CA GLY A 238 -12.78 12.61 11.20
C GLY A 238 -12.04 11.37 10.69
N GLY A 239 -12.74 10.26 10.41
CA GLY A 239 -12.16 9.05 9.83
C GLY A 239 -11.68 9.23 8.40
N GLU A 240 -12.48 9.87 7.54
CA GLU A 240 -12.09 10.21 6.17
C GLU A 240 -10.86 11.14 6.15
N LYS A 241 -10.78 12.11 7.06
CA LYS A 241 -9.62 13.01 7.20
C LYS A 241 -8.36 12.25 7.63
N ALA A 242 -8.50 11.36 8.62
CA ALA A 242 -7.39 10.53 9.08
C ALA A 242 -6.86 9.62 7.97
N LEU A 243 -7.76 8.99 7.20
CA LEU A 243 -7.37 8.18 6.05
C LEU A 243 -6.73 9.01 4.94
N PHE A 244 -7.28 10.18 4.63
CA PHE A 244 -6.68 11.09 3.65
C PHE A 244 -5.23 11.41 4.01
N TRP A 245 -4.95 11.82 5.25
CA TRP A 245 -3.59 12.17 5.66
C TRP A 245 -2.67 10.96 5.77
N LEU A 246 -3.17 9.81 6.23
CA LEU A 246 -2.40 8.56 6.22
C LEU A 246 -1.94 8.21 4.79
N LEU A 247 -2.90 8.17 3.85
CA LEU A 247 -2.63 7.80 2.46
C LEU A 247 -1.79 8.86 1.73
N ALA A 248 -2.03 10.15 1.98
CA ALA A 248 -1.25 11.23 1.39
C ALA A 248 0.20 11.23 1.91
N PHE A 249 0.39 11.13 3.23
CA PHE A 249 1.72 11.16 3.84
C PHE A 249 2.56 9.98 3.35
N PHE A 250 2.10 8.74 3.53
CA PHE A 250 2.83 7.56 3.05
C PHE A 250 2.86 7.47 1.51
N GLY A 251 1.89 8.08 0.83
CA GLY A 251 1.88 8.29 -0.61
C GLY A 251 3.07 9.13 -1.10
N VAL A 252 3.44 10.19 -0.37
CA VAL A 252 4.64 10.98 -0.68
C VAL A 252 5.90 10.13 -0.47
N PHE A 253 6.00 9.40 0.65
CA PHE A 253 7.18 8.56 0.92
C PHE A 253 7.37 7.45 -0.12
N ILE A 254 6.30 6.76 -0.54
CA ILE A 254 6.42 5.71 -1.56
C ILE A 254 6.83 6.28 -2.92
N VAL A 255 6.33 7.48 -3.29
CA VAL A 255 6.69 8.14 -4.56
C VAL A 255 8.15 8.60 -4.54
N VAL A 256 8.58 9.28 -3.47
CA VAL A 256 9.96 9.77 -3.35
C VAL A 256 10.95 8.61 -3.34
N SER A 257 10.70 7.58 -2.52
CA SER A 257 11.57 6.40 -2.47
C SER A 257 11.55 5.60 -3.78
N GLY A 258 10.39 5.49 -4.45
CA GLY A 258 10.27 4.85 -5.76
C GLY A 258 11.07 5.58 -6.84
N PHE A 259 11.03 6.91 -6.85
CA PHE A 259 11.80 7.72 -7.78
C PHE A 259 13.31 7.54 -7.60
N VAL A 260 13.80 7.45 -6.36
CA VAL A 260 15.20 7.12 -6.10
C VAL A 260 15.55 5.72 -6.62
N LEU A 261 14.66 4.74 -6.42
CA LEU A 261 14.89 3.36 -6.88
C LEU A 261 14.88 3.22 -8.42
N ASP A 262 14.05 4.00 -9.10
CA ASP A 262 13.92 3.96 -10.57
C ASP A 262 15.07 4.64 -11.30
N PHE A 263 15.65 5.69 -10.70
CA PHE A 263 16.64 6.54 -11.36
C PHE A 263 17.98 6.56 -10.60
N PRO A 264 18.89 5.59 -10.86
CA PRO A 264 20.25 5.58 -10.33
C PRO A 264 21.19 6.57 -11.02
N ILE A 265 20.83 7.85 -10.93
CA ILE A 265 21.53 8.97 -11.56
C ILE A 265 21.90 10.10 -10.57
N PHE A 266 21.63 9.91 -9.27
CA PHE A 266 21.84 10.92 -8.23
C PHE A 266 23.09 10.66 -7.37
N ASP A 267 24.14 10.04 -7.94
CA ASP A 267 25.34 9.61 -7.19
C ASP A 267 24.99 8.77 -5.95
N GLN A 268 23.96 7.94 -6.08
CA GLN A 268 23.43 7.16 -4.97
C GLN A 268 24.23 5.89 -4.72
N THR A 269 24.65 5.71 -3.47
CA THR A 269 25.35 4.51 -2.99
C THR A 269 24.38 3.33 -2.86
N ARG A 270 24.92 2.12 -2.70
CA ARG A 270 24.11 0.93 -2.38
C ARG A 270 23.29 1.16 -1.12
N ARG A 271 23.82 1.89 -0.13
CA ARG A 271 23.10 2.22 1.10
C ARG A 271 21.87 3.09 0.86
N HIS A 272 21.94 4.05 -0.06
CA HIS A 272 20.77 4.86 -0.44
C HIS A 272 19.69 4.00 -1.10
N MET A 273 20.08 3.03 -1.94
CA MET A 273 19.15 2.09 -2.57
C MET A 273 18.47 1.17 -1.55
N GLU A 274 19.24 0.64 -0.58
CA GLU A 274 18.71 -0.18 0.52
C GLU A 274 17.69 0.60 1.37
N LEU A 275 18.05 1.82 1.78
CA LEU A 275 17.17 2.66 2.60
C LEU A 275 15.91 3.07 1.84
N SER A 276 16.06 3.43 0.56
CA SER A 276 14.92 3.74 -0.30
C SER A 276 13.99 2.54 -0.44
N ASN A 277 14.56 1.33 -0.62
CA ASN A 277 13.75 0.10 -0.67
C ASN A 277 13.04 -0.18 0.65
N LEU A 278 13.70 0.04 1.80
CA LEU A 278 13.10 -0.08 3.13
C LEU A 278 11.89 0.86 3.29
N VAL A 279 12.09 2.14 3.01
CA VAL A 279 11.03 3.17 3.10
C VAL A 279 9.90 2.84 2.15
N HIS A 280 10.22 2.40 0.93
CA HIS A 280 9.24 2.05 -0.08
C HIS A 280 8.37 0.87 0.37
N MET A 281 8.99 -0.20 0.88
CA MET A 281 8.27 -1.38 1.37
C MET A 281 7.39 -1.07 2.58
N ILE A 282 7.88 -0.29 3.56
CA ILE A 282 7.10 0.09 4.75
C ILE A 282 5.89 0.96 4.33
N SER A 283 6.14 1.96 3.49
CA SER A 283 5.09 2.86 2.99
C SER A 283 4.05 2.08 2.18
N ALA A 284 4.49 1.20 1.28
CA ALA A 284 3.61 0.32 0.51
C ALA A 284 2.73 -0.55 1.42
N LEU A 285 3.30 -1.13 2.47
CA LEU A 285 2.54 -1.95 3.42
C LEU A 285 1.46 -1.15 4.13
N ILE A 286 1.80 0.04 4.65
CA ILE A 286 0.84 0.92 5.33
C ILE A 286 -0.25 1.36 4.38
N LEU A 287 0.10 1.73 3.15
CA LEU A 287 -0.85 2.12 2.11
C LEU A 287 -1.79 0.98 1.73
N ILE A 288 -1.28 -0.25 1.54
CA ILE A 288 -2.12 -1.42 1.23
C ILE A 288 -3.09 -1.69 2.37
N CYS A 289 -2.62 -1.69 3.63
CA CYS A 289 -3.48 -1.92 4.79
C CYS A 289 -4.54 -0.82 4.95
N GLY A 290 -4.14 0.45 4.79
CA GLY A 290 -5.05 1.60 4.82
C GLY A 290 -6.07 1.57 3.68
N PHE A 291 -5.66 1.13 2.49
CA PHE A 291 -6.52 1.00 1.32
C PHE A 291 -7.53 -0.14 1.46
N ILE A 292 -7.15 -1.29 2.05
CA ILE A 292 -8.08 -2.37 2.42
C ILE A 292 -9.17 -1.81 3.35
N PHE A 293 -8.78 -1.06 4.37
CA PHE A 293 -9.73 -0.43 5.29
C PHE A 293 -10.62 0.62 4.60
N HIS A 294 -10.05 1.43 3.69
CA HIS A 294 -10.79 2.41 2.90
C HIS A 294 -11.86 1.75 2.01
N ILE A 295 -11.50 0.69 1.29
CA ILE A 295 -12.46 -0.11 0.49
C ILE A 295 -13.56 -0.67 1.39
N TYR A 296 -13.19 -1.23 2.54
CA TYR A 296 -14.16 -1.80 3.47
C TYR A 296 -15.20 -0.76 3.91
N ILE A 297 -14.77 0.42 4.37
CA ILE A 297 -15.71 1.46 4.83
C ILE A 297 -16.58 1.96 3.67
N GLY A 298 -16.00 2.16 2.48
CA GLY A 298 -16.72 2.69 1.32
C GLY A 298 -17.75 1.73 0.73
N LEU A 299 -17.48 0.42 0.72
CA LEU A 299 -18.37 -0.60 0.13
C LEU A 299 -19.30 -1.26 1.14
N PHE A 300 -18.81 -1.54 2.35
CA PHE A 300 -19.50 -2.42 3.30
C PHE A 300 -19.74 -1.78 4.66
N GLY A 301 -18.90 -0.84 5.09
CA GLY A 301 -18.95 -0.27 6.44
C GLY A 301 -20.02 0.80 6.63
N MET A 302 -20.44 1.48 5.55
CA MET A 302 -21.42 2.56 5.62
C MET A 302 -22.44 2.44 4.50
N GLU A 303 -23.73 2.49 4.86
CA GLU A 303 -24.81 2.45 3.87
C GLU A 303 -24.69 3.64 2.90
N ALA A 304 -24.82 3.36 1.59
CA ALA A 304 -24.73 4.35 0.52
C ALA A 304 -23.40 5.11 0.42
N GLY A 305 -22.33 4.65 1.07
CA GLY A 305 -21.00 5.30 1.02
C GLY A 305 -20.40 5.36 -0.39
N LEU A 306 -20.71 4.39 -1.24
CA LEU A 306 -20.23 4.31 -2.62
C LEU A 306 -20.94 5.30 -3.58
N ASP A 307 -22.20 5.64 -3.32
CA ASP A 307 -23.07 6.42 -4.23
C ASP A 307 -22.36 7.72 -4.64
N GLY A 308 -21.79 8.44 -3.66
CA GLY A 308 -21.10 9.70 -3.91
C GLY A 308 -19.89 9.60 -4.84
N MET A 309 -19.16 8.48 -4.85
CA MET A 309 -17.98 8.30 -5.72
C MET A 309 -18.31 7.75 -7.10
N VAL A 310 -19.46 7.09 -7.26
CA VAL A 310 -19.91 6.56 -8.56
C VAL A 310 -20.69 7.63 -9.31
N THR A 311 -21.73 8.19 -8.71
CA THR A 311 -22.63 9.15 -9.37
C THR A 311 -22.18 10.60 -9.17
N GLY A 312 -21.54 10.89 -8.02
CA GLY A 312 -21.25 12.26 -7.58
C GLY A 312 -22.26 12.82 -6.59
N GLU A 313 -23.34 12.09 -6.35
CA GLU A 313 -24.50 12.54 -5.61
C GLU A 313 -24.78 11.62 -4.43
N VAL A 314 -25.28 12.18 -3.35
CA VAL A 314 -25.71 11.44 -2.16
C VAL A 314 -27.16 11.76 -1.83
N ASP A 315 -27.85 10.85 -1.15
CA ASP A 315 -29.21 11.10 -0.67
C ASP A 315 -29.21 12.16 0.45
N GLU A 316 -30.25 12.97 0.51
CA GLU A 316 -30.42 13.99 1.56
C GLU A 316 -30.36 13.40 2.97
N THR A 317 -30.99 12.25 3.21
CA THR A 317 -30.95 11.60 4.53
C THR A 317 -29.52 11.23 4.90
N TRP A 318 -28.76 10.71 3.93
CA TRP A 318 -27.36 10.35 4.14
C TRP A 318 -26.50 11.58 4.46
N ALA A 319 -26.68 12.68 3.72
CA ALA A 319 -25.95 13.93 3.96
C ALA A 319 -26.25 14.50 5.35
N ARG A 320 -27.53 14.54 5.73
CA ARG A 320 -27.99 15.06 7.03
C ARG A 320 -27.44 14.26 8.20
N GLU A 321 -27.39 12.93 8.07
CA GLU A 321 -26.92 12.04 9.14
C GLU A 321 -25.40 12.01 9.20
N HIS A 322 -24.72 11.69 8.10
CA HIS A 322 -23.27 11.44 8.13
C HIS A 322 -22.42 12.70 8.04
N HIS A 323 -22.99 13.80 7.54
CA HIS A 323 -22.29 15.04 7.21
C HIS A 323 -23.13 16.28 7.52
N SER A 324 -23.74 16.30 8.72
CA SER A 324 -24.75 17.29 9.12
C SER A 324 -24.30 18.75 8.92
N GLU A 325 -23.04 19.08 9.22
CA GLU A 325 -22.57 20.48 9.09
C GLU A 325 -22.45 20.87 7.62
N TRP A 326 -21.92 19.98 6.79
CA TRP A 326 -21.87 20.20 5.35
C TRP A 326 -23.26 20.28 4.72
N PHE A 327 -24.19 19.45 5.16
CA PHE A 327 -25.57 19.49 4.66
C PHE A 327 -26.21 20.86 4.92
N GLU A 328 -26.05 21.42 6.12
CA GLU A 328 -26.58 22.75 6.44
C GLU A 328 -25.98 23.87 5.57
N GLU A 329 -24.73 23.72 5.12
CA GLU A 329 -24.08 24.68 4.19
C GLU A 329 -24.64 24.61 2.77
N VAL A 330 -25.05 23.42 2.30
CA VAL A 330 -25.39 23.21 0.88
C VAL A 330 -26.89 23.00 0.60
N LYS A 331 -27.70 22.76 1.62
CA LYS A 331 -29.14 22.45 1.48
C LYS A 331 -29.94 23.57 0.79
N ASP A 332 -29.48 24.81 0.93
CA ASP A 332 -30.17 26.01 0.43
C ASP A 332 -29.66 26.45 -0.95
N LEU A 333 -28.61 25.81 -1.47
CA LEU A 333 -28.06 26.13 -2.79
C LEU A 333 -29.08 25.82 -3.91
N PRO A 334 -29.25 26.70 -4.92
CA PRO A 334 -30.22 26.52 -5.99
C PRO A 334 -30.11 25.17 -6.69
N GLU A 335 -28.89 24.69 -6.93
CA GLU A 335 -28.61 23.42 -7.59
C GLU A 335 -29.05 22.19 -6.79
N ASN A 336 -29.28 22.33 -5.49
CA ASN A 336 -29.73 21.25 -4.62
C ASN A 336 -31.23 21.35 -4.32
N GLN A 337 -31.96 22.35 -4.85
CA GLN A 337 -33.39 22.52 -4.62
C GLN A 337 -34.23 21.55 -5.48
N PRO A 338 -35.39 21.09 -4.98
CA PRO A 338 -36.30 20.24 -5.75
C PRO A 338 -36.76 20.93 -7.05
N GLY A 339 -36.61 20.25 -8.20
CA GLY A 339 -37.04 20.78 -9.51
C GLY A 339 -35.97 21.55 -10.29
N TYR A 340 -34.72 21.62 -9.78
CA TYR A 340 -33.59 22.15 -10.54
C TYR A 340 -33.22 21.21 -11.72
N SER A 341 -33.20 21.74 -12.94
CA SER A 341 -32.86 21.00 -14.17
C SER A 341 -31.48 21.41 -14.71
N GLU A 342 -30.74 20.47 -15.35
CA GLU A 342 -29.46 20.78 -16.00
C GLU A 342 -29.57 21.93 -17.03
N SER A 343 -30.74 22.10 -17.66
CA SER A 343 -31.05 23.24 -18.56
C SER A 343 -30.99 24.59 -17.85
N GLN A 344 -31.45 24.68 -16.59
CA GLN A 344 -31.35 25.91 -15.79
C GLN A 344 -29.90 26.19 -15.38
N GLN A 345 -29.08 25.16 -15.17
CA GLN A 345 -27.65 25.33 -14.89
C GLN A 345 -26.90 25.91 -16.09
N HIS A 346 -27.21 25.45 -17.30
CA HIS A 346 -26.65 26.01 -18.54
C HIS A 346 -27.11 27.45 -18.77
N GLU A 347 -28.38 27.76 -18.49
CA GLU A 347 -28.91 29.12 -18.63
C GLU A 347 -28.23 30.10 -17.67
N VAL A 348 -28.06 29.71 -16.39
CA VAL A 348 -27.35 30.51 -15.37
C VAL A 348 -25.87 30.70 -15.73
N LYS A 349 -25.18 29.63 -16.15
CA LYS A 349 -23.77 29.75 -16.59
C LYS A 349 -23.61 30.61 -17.85
N SER A 350 -24.54 30.53 -18.80
CA SER A 350 -24.50 31.37 -20.01
C SER A 350 -24.75 32.85 -19.71
N LYS A 351 -25.67 33.16 -18.78
CA LYS A 351 -25.94 34.53 -18.32
C LYS A 351 -24.76 35.13 -17.55
N LEU A 352 -24.00 34.30 -16.83
CA LEU A 352 -22.78 34.73 -16.15
C LEU A 352 -21.62 34.95 -17.12
N SER A 353 -21.51 34.18 -18.21
CA SER A 353 -20.47 34.37 -19.22
C SER A 353 -20.79 35.45 -20.25
N SER A 354 -22.06 35.85 -20.39
CA SER A 354 -22.47 36.98 -21.27
C SER A 354 -22.33 38.35 -20.61
N ASN A 355 -22.17 38.38 -19.28
CA ASN A 355 -22.07 39.59 -18.47
C ASN A 355 -20.65 39.83 -17.93
N ALA A 356 -19.67 39.03 -18.36
CA ALA A 356 -18.23 39.21 -18.15
C ALA A 356 -17.58 39.50 -19.50
#